data_AF-A0A2H0QHE0-F1
#
_entry.id   AF-A0A2H0QHE0-F1
#
_cell.length_a   1.000
_cell.length_b   1.000
_cell.length_c   1.000
_cell.angle_alpha   90.00
_cell.angle_beta   90.00
_cell.angle_gamma   90.00
#
_symmetry.space_group_name_H-M   'P 1'
#
loop_
_entity.id
_entity.type
_entity.pdbx_description
1 polymer ?
#
loop_
_entity_poly.entity_id
_entity_poly.type
_entity_poly.pdbx_seq_one_letter_code
_entity_poly.pdbx_strand_id
1 'polypeptide(L)'
;MVNTQYAGYKATKASYTADAEETLEPSATLFNNLIWLTTEEAAEFLRKSSHALRQMLYKGKISARKVHGRLYFKKSELHELIDTSFY
;
A
#
# COMPACT_ATOMS: atom_id res chain seq x y z
N MET A 1 -52.51 8.52 -13.80
CA MET A 1 -52.09 8.35 -12.39
C MET A 1 -51.26 7.08 -12.31
N VAL A 2 -49.94 7.19 -12.19
CA VAL A 2 -49.06 6.02 -12.04
C VAL A 2 -48.55 6.03 -10.60
N ASN A 3 -49.03 5.09 -9.80
CA ASN A 3 -48.70 4.97 -8.38
C ASN A 3 -47.47 4.07 -8.26
N THR A 4 -46.28 4.65 -8.36
CA THR A 4 -45.02 3.92 -8.23
C THR A 4 -44.72 3.72 -6.75
N GLN A 5 -45.17 2.59 -6.19
CA GLN A 5 -44.78 2.18 -4.85
C GLN A 5 -43.27 1.91 -4.84
N TYR A 6 -42.51 2.77 -4.18
CA TYR A 6 -41.09 2.52 -3.87
C TYR A 6 -41.02 1.25 -3.01
N ALA A 7 -40.48 0.18 -3.57
CA ALA A 7 -40.17 -1.04 -2.82
C ALA A 7 -39.10 -0.69 -1.78
N GLY A 8 -39.57 -0.45 -0.54
CA GLY A 8 -38.71 -0.21 0.60
C GLY A 8 -37.73 -1.36 0.76
N TYR A 9 -36.44 -1.05 0.68
CA TYR A 9 -35.34 -1.95 0.99
C TYR A 9 -35.45 -2.33 2.48
N LYS A 10 -36.16 -3.42 2.80
CA LYS A 10 -36.07 -4.04 4.12
C LYS A 10 -34.88 -4.98 4.12
N ALA A 11 -33.67 -4.41 4.08
CA ALA A 11 -32.46 -5.15 4.40
C ALA A 11 -32.47 -5.38 5.91
N THR A 12 -32.92 -6.57 6.33
CA THR A 12 -32.66 -7.07 7.68
C THR A 12 -31.16 -7.12 7.86
N LYS A 13 -30.63 -6.38 8.84
CA LYS A 13 -29.21 -6.44 9.22
C LYS A 13 -28.95 -7.83 9.82
N ALA A 14 -28.70 -8.81 8.95
CA ALA A 14 -28.04 -10.04 9.36
C ALA A 14 -26.60 -9.63 9.69
N SER A 15 -26.37 -9.29 10.95
CA SER A 15 -25.04 -9.08 11.51
C SER A 15 -24.29 -10.41 11.44
N TYR A 16 -23.36 -10.52 10.49
CA TYR A 16 -22.48 -11.68 10.30
C TYR A 16 -21.34 -11.78 11.32
N THR A 17 -21.49 -11.19 12.51
CA THR A 17 -20.46 -11.24 13.54
C THR A 17 -21.13 -11.38 14.89
N ALA A 18 -21.67 -12.57 15.14
CA ALA A 18 -21.68 -13.11 16.48
C ALA A 18 -20.33 -13.83 16.66
N ASP A 19 -19.60 -13.43 17.69
CA ASP A 19 -18.48 -14.16 18.28
C ASP A 19 -17.16 -14.20 17.49
N ALA A 20 -16.55 -13.01 17.31
CA ALA A 20 -15.09 -12.91 17.24
C ALA A 20 -14.67 -11.50 17.66
N GLU A 21 -14.55 -11.25 18.98
CA GLU A 21 -13.60 -10.23 19.46
C GLU A 21 -12.17 -10.76 19.26
N GLU A 22 -11.81 -11.03 18.00
CA GLU A 22 -10.41 -11.21 17.64
C GLU A 22 -9.85 -9.79 17.50
N THR A 23 -9.04 -9.37 18.46
CA THR A 23 -8.17 -8.21 18.32
C THR A 23 -7.24 -8.53 17.15
N LEU A 24 -7.67 -8.18 15.94
CA LEU A 24 -6.88 -8.27 14.72
C LEU A 24 -5.76 -7.24 14.81
N GLU A 25 -4.78 -7.49 15.68
CA GLU A 25 -3.47 -6.87 15.55
C GLU A 25 -2.99 -7.25 14.16
N PRO A 26 -2.85 -6.29 13.22
CA PRO A 26 -2.39 -6.60 11.88
C PRO A 26 -1.00 -7.20 12.05
N SER A 27 -0.87 -8.51 11.82
CA SER A 27 0.40 -9.18 12.06
C SER A 27 1.43 -8.50 11.16
N ALA A 28 2.37 -7.76 11.77
CA ALA A 28 3.33 -6.89 11.09
C ALA A 28 4.25 -7.64 10.12
N THR A 29 4.14 -8.97 10.07
CA THR A 29 5.00 -9.91 9.39
C THR A 29 4.45 -10.47 8.07
N LEU A 30 3.18 -10.21 7.72
CA LEU A 30 2.59 -10.71 6.45
C LEU A 30 3.35 -10.25 5.20
N PHE A 31 4.11 -9.17 5.32
CA PHE A 31 4.81 -8.54 4.21
C PHE A 31 6.34 -8.76 4.21
N ASN A 32 6.86 -9.65 5.07
CA ASN A 32 8.31 -9.82 5.24
C ASN A 32 9.08 -10.25 3.97
N ASN A 33 8.39 -10.74 2.94
CA ASN A 33 8.98 -11.16 1.66
C ASN A 33 8.51 -10.32 0.45
N LEU A 34 8.10 -9.07 0.64
CA LEU A 34 7.73 -8.21 -0.49
C LEU A 34 8.94 -7.89 -1.37
N ILE A 35 8.89 -8.37 -2.61
CA ILE A 35 9.85 -8.03 -3.68
C ILE A 35 9.66 -6.57 -4.11
N TRP A 36 8.41 -6.10 -4.08
CA TRP A 36 7.99 -4.77 -4.50
C TRP A 36 7.47 -3.99 -3.30
N LEU A 37 8.05 -2.81 -3.08
CA LEU A 37 7.72 -1.89 -2.01
C LEU A 37 6.86 -0.75 -2.57
N THR A 38 5.88 -0.31 -1.79
CA THR A 38 5.16 0.94 -2.04
C THR A 38 6.05 2.16 -1.81
N THR A 39 5.56 3.35 -2.14
CA THR A 39 6.33 4.59 -1.92
C THR A 39 6.65 4.83 -0.44
N GLU A 40 5.71 4.52 0.46
CA GLU A 40 5.90 4.73 1.89
C GLU A 40 6.89 3.70 2.47
N GLU A 41 6.74 2.42 2.14
CA GLU A 41 7.66 1.37 2.59
C GLU A 41 9.07 1.58 2.04
N ALA A 42 9.21 2.00 0.77
CA ALA A 42 10.51 2.31 0.20
C ALA A 42 11.17 3.53 0.85
N ALA A 43 10.36 4.53 1.26
CA ALA A 43 10.85 5.69 1.97
C ALA A 43 11.32 5.32 3.38
N GLU A 44 10.55 4.48 4.08
CA GLU A 44 10.92 3.92 5.37
C GLU A 44 12.21 3.07 5.27
N PHE A 45 12.32 2.24 4.24
CA PHE A 45 13.49 1.41 3.97
C PHE A 45 14.77 2.26 3.82
N LEU A 46 14.71 3.35 3.07
CA LEU A 46 15.84 4.28 2.89
C LEU A 46 16.01 5.29 4.04
N ARG A 47 15.15 5.25 5.07
CA ARG A 47 15.07 6.24 6.16
C ARG A 47 14.96 7.68 5.64
N LYS A 48 14.14 7.89 4.61
CA LYS A 48 13.85 9.19 4.00
C LYS A 48 12.36 9.50 4.05
N SER A 49 12.00 10.76 3.85
CA SER A 49 10.60 11.12 3.63
C SER A 49 10.14 10.71 2.23
N SER A 50 8.85 10.42 2.10
CA SER A 50 8.21 10.03 0.83
C SER A 50 8.35 11.13 -0.22
N HIS A 51 8.40 12.41 0.20
CA HIS A 51 8.70 13.53 -0.69
C HIS A 51 10.14 13.46 -1.22
N ALA A 52 11.13 13.23 -0.36
CA ALA A 52 12.53 13.12 -0.77
C ALA A 52 12.74 11.94 -1.74
N LEU A 53 12.07 10.80 -1.50
CA LEU A 53 12.11 9.67 -2.41
C LEU A 53 11.53 10.01 -3.79
N ARG A 54 10.40 10.74 -3.87
CA ARG A 54 9.85 11.23 -5.15
C ARG A 54 10.80 12.21 -5.84
N GLN A 55 11.48 13.09 -5.10
CA GLN A 55 12.49 13.98 -5.67
C GLN A 55 13.66 13.18 -6.29
N MET A 56 14.10 12.10 -5.64
CA MET A 56 15.13 11.22 -6.20
C MET A 56 14.64 10.51 -7.47
N LEU A 57 13.38 10.07 -7.49
CA LEU A 57 12.75 9.49 -8.68
C LEU A 57 12.70 10.48 -9.84
N TYR A 58 12.22 11.71 -9.61
CA TYR A 58 12.16 12.73 -10.66
C TYR A 58 13.53 13.14 -11.19
N LYS A 59 14.56 13.05 -10.35
CA LYS A 59 15.96 13.26 -10.74
C LYS A 59 16.57 12.05 -11.45
N GLY A 60 15.84 10.94 -11.62
CA GLY A 60 16.33 9.72 -12.27
C GLY A 60 17.35 8.93 -11.45
N LYS A 61 17.47 9.18 -10.13
CA LYS A 61 18.42 8.46 -9.26
C LYS A 61 17.91 7.09 -8.81
N ILE A 62 16.60 6.89 -8.83
CA ILE A 62 15.93 5.64 -8.43
C ILE A 62 14.97 5.27 -9.55
N SER A 63 14.86 3.98 -9.87
CA SER A 63 13.86 3.47 -10.78
C SER A 63 12.57 3.10 -10.02
N ALA A 64 11.42 3.41 -10.62
CA ALA A 64 10.12 2.98 -10.11
C ALA A 64 9.31 2.37 -11.25
N ARG A 65 8.49 1.37 -10.93
CA ARG A 65 7.57 0.74 -11.88
C ARG A 65 6.15 1.20 -11.58
N LYS A 66 5.46 1.65 -12.63
CA LYS A 66 4.09 2.14 -12.52
C LYS A 66 3.11 1.02 -12.80
N VAL A 67 2.28 0.68 -11.83
CA VAL A 67 1.21 -0.33 -11.96
C VAL A 67 -0.09 0.30 -11.48
N HIS A 68 -1.09 0.36 -12.36
CA HIS A 68 -2.41 0.95 -12.06
C HIS A 68 -2.36 2.32 -11.36
N GLY A 69 -1.45 3.20 -11.82
CA GLY A 69 -1.29 4.55 -11.25
C GLY A 69 -0.49 4.62 -9.95
N ARG A 70 -0.05 3.49 -9.39
CA ARG A 70 0.81 3.43 -8.20
C ARG A 70 2.26 3.14 -8.59
N LEU A 71 3.18 3.64 -7.78
CA LEU A 71 4.62 3.44 -7.96
C LEU A 71 5.10 2.34 -7.02
N TYR A 72 5.81 1.38 -7.58
CA TYR A 72 6.43 0.28 -6.87
C TYR A 72 7.94 0.29 -7.09
N PHE A 73 8.67 -0.01 -6.02
CA PHE A 73 10.13 -0.02 -5.97
C PHE A 73 10.61 -1.44 -5.71
N LYS A 74 11.59 -1.91 -6.47
CA LYS A 74 12.13 -3.25 -6.25
C LYS A 74 13.09 -3.20 -5.07
N LYS A 75 12.88 -4.04 -4.06
CA LYS A 75 13.71 -4.05 -2.84
C LYS A 75 15.21 -4.26 -3.14
N SER A 76 15.54 -5.14 -4.10
CA SER A 76 16.93 -5.37 -4.50
C SER A 76 17.60 -4.13 -5.10
N GLU A 77 16.88 -3.36 -5.93
CA GLU A 77 17.41 -2.12 -6.52
C GLU A 77 17.67 -1.06 -5.44
N LEU A 78 16.86 -1.03 -4.38
CA LEU A 78 17.10 -0.14 -3.23
C LEU A 78 18.34 -0.56 -2.42
N HIS A 79 18.57 -1.86 -2.24
CA HIS A 79 19.79 -2.38 -1.63
C HIS A 79 21.03 -2.01 -2.46
N GLU A 80 21.01 -2.27 -3.77
CA GLU A 80 22.09 -1.89 -4.69
C GLU A 80 22.39 -0.39 -4.62
N LEU A 81 21.37 0.45 -4.49
CA LEU A 81 21.54 1.88 -4.36
C LEU A 81 22.26 2.28 -3.07
N ILE A 82 21.94 1.63 -1.95
CA ILE A 82 22.65 1.84 -0.68
C ILE A 82 24.11 1.42 -0.85
N ASP A 83 24.36 0.23 -1.40
CA ASP A 83 25.70 -0.32 -1.58
C ASP A 83 26.56 0.56 -2.51
N THR A 84 25.96 1.08 -3.58
CA THR A 84 26.64 1.96 -4.55
C THR A 84 26.89 3.37 -3.99
N SER A 85 26.07 3.84 -3.05
CA SER A 85 26.18 5.21 -2.52
C SER A 85 27.41 5.47 -1.62
N PHE A 86 28.15 4.41 -1.26
CA PHE A 86 29.36 4.50 -0.43
C PHE A 86 30.67 4.67 -1.22
N TYR A 87 30.59 5.01 -2.52
CA TYR A 87 31.75 5.31 -3.39
C TYR A 87 31.61 6.70 -4.02
#